data_AF-A0A645E1T8-F1
#
_entry.id   AF-A0A645E1T8-F1
#
_cell.length_a   1.000
_cell.length_b   1.000
_cell.length_c   1.000
_cell.angle_alpha   90.00
_cell.angle_beta   90.00
_cell.angle_gamma   90.00
#
_symmetry.space_group_name_H-M   'P 1'
#
loop_
_entity.id
_entity.type
_entity.pdbx_description
1 polymer ?
#
loop_
_entity_poly.entity_id
_entity_poly.type
_entity_poly.pdbx_seq_one_letter_code
_entity_poly.pdbx_strand_id
1 'polypeptide(L)'
;MATEMVKGKTIHEALEVTNKAVAEALDGLPPVKMHCSVLAEQAIKAALIDYAKKNNIHIPELDGVVIDDDHDHHHDIEEEEA
;
A
#
# COMPACT_ATOMS: atom_id res chain seq x y z
N MET A 1 4.75 5.52 8.33
CA MET A 1 5.13 4.15 8.76
C MET A 1 5.56 3.27 7.60
N ALA A 2 4.69 3.02 6.62
CA ALA A 2 5.00 2.16 5.47
C ALA A 2 6.34 2.51 4.76
N THR A 3 6.64 3.81 4.58
CA THR A 3 7.91 4.31 4.01
C THR A 3 9.15 3.92 4.82
N GLU A 4 9.05 3.90 6.15
CA GLU A 4 10.15 3.49 7.02
C GLU A 4 10.33 1.97 7.01
N MET A 5 9.25 1.22 6.81
CA MET A 5 9.30 -0.24 6.72
C MET A 5 9.98 -0.76 5.46
N VAL A 6 10.06 0.05 4.40
CA VAL A 6 10.71 -0.31 3.12
C VAL A 6 12.09 0.33 2.93
N LYS A 7 12.49 1.25 3.82
CA LYS A 7 13.77 1.96 3.70
C LYS A 7 14.94 0.99 3.93
N GLY A 8 15.88 0.98 2.98
CA GLY A 8 17.07 0.13 3.04
C GLY A 8 16.82 -1.36 2.73
N LYS A 9 15.57 -1.73 2.41
CA LYS A 9 15.22 -3.07 1.97
C LYS A 9 15.45 -3.26 0.47
N THR A 10 15.66 -4.50 0.08
CA THR A 10 15.60 -4.92 -1.33
C THR A 10 14.16 -4.85 -1.85
N ILE A 11 14.01 -4.89 -3.18
CA ILE A 11 12.70 -4.90 -3.84
C ILE A 11 11.84 -6.08 -3.35
N HIS A 12 12.43 -7.26 -3.23
CA HIS A 12 11.71 -8.46 -2.80
C HIS A 12 11.23 -8.33 -1.35
N GLU A 13 12.07 -7.84 -0.44
CA GLU A 13 11.67 -7.60 0.96
C GLU A 13 10.64 -6.46 1.09
N ALA A 14 10.63 -5.50 0.17
CA ALA A 14 9.61 -4.45 0.12
C ALA A 14 8.25 -4.99 -0.35
N LEU A 15 8.23 -6.01 -1.22
CA LEU A 15 7.01 -6.69 -1.66
C LEU A 15 6.34 -7.51 -0.56
N GLU A 16 7.10 -8.00 0.41
CA GLU A 16 6.58 -8.72 1.57
C GLU A 16 5.84 -7.81 2.57
N VAL A 17 5.90 -6.49 2.40
CA VAL A 17 5.16 -5.55 3.24
C VAL A 17 3.66 -5.62 2.90
N THR A 18 2.88 -6.15 3.83
CA THR A 18 1.42 -6.29 3.73
C THR A 18 0.68 -5.22 4.53
N ASN A 19 -0.59 -4.99 4.23
CA ASN A 19 -1.45 -4.12 5.03
C ASN A 19 -1.49 -4.53 6.50
N LYS A 20 -1.41 -5.84 6.79
CA LYS A 20 -1.42 -6.37 8.15
C LYS A 20 -0.13 -5.96 8.87
N ALA A 21 1.02 -6.12 8.22
CA ALA A 21 2.29 -5.66 8.77
C ALA A 21 2.29 -4.14 9.01
N VAL A 22 1.68 -3.36 8.12
CA VAL A 22 1.54 -1.90 8.29
C VAL A 22 0.63 -1.55 9.47
N ALA A 23 -0.49 -2.26 9.63
CA ALA A 23 -1.40 -2.08 10.76
C ALA A 23 -0.75 -2.48 12.10
N GLU A 24 -0.01 -3.59 12.13
CA GLU A 24 0.74 -4.04 13.31
C GLU A 24 1.85 -3.05 13.68
N ALA A 25 2.54 -2.48 12.71
CA ALA A 25 3.54 -1.43 12.95
C ALA A 25 2.94 -0.12 13.51
N LEU A 26 1.62 0.05 13.42
CA LEU A 26 0.86 1.16 13.99
C LEU A 26 0.25 0.82 15.36
N ASP A 27 0.66 -0.28 16.00
CA ASP A 27 0.09 -0.83 17.24
C ASP A 27 -1.39 -1.29 17.08
N GLY A 28 -1.74 -1.65 15.84
CA GLY A 28 -3.10 -2.00 15.44
C GLY A 28 -3.88 -0.81 14.88
N LEU A 29 -4.88 -1.13 14.07
CA LEU A 29 -5.84 -0.16 13.56
C LEU A 29 -7.26 -0.64 13.89
N PRO A 30 -8.17 0.26 14.32
CA PRO A 30 -9.58 -0.10 14.43
C PRO A 30 -10.13 -0.48 13.05
N PRO A 31 -11.15 -1.36 12.97
CA PRO A 31 -11.65 -1.89 11.70
C PRO A 31 -11.96 -0.82 10.64
N VAL A 32 -12.54 0.31 11.05
CA VAL A 32 -12.89 1.44 10.17
C VAL A 32 -11.68 2.13 9.51
N LYS A 33 -10.49 2.03 10.12
CA LYS A 33 -9.24 2.62 9.60
C LYS A 33 -8.32 1.59 8.92
N MET A 34 -8.75 0.34 8.77
CA MET A 34 -7.97 -0.68 8.06
C MET A 34 -7.79 -0.37 6.58
N HIS A 35 -8.69 0.38 5.95
CA HIS A 35 -8.49 0.79 4.56
C HIS A 35 -7.18 1.57 4.37
N CYS A 36 -6.72 2.32 5.39
CA CYS A 36 -5.47 3.08 5.32
C CYS A 36 -4.25 2.17 5.17
N SER A 37 -4.26 0.97 5.77
CA SER A 37 -3.16 0.02 5.62
C SER A 37 -3.20 -0.69 4.26
N VAL A 38 -4.40 -0.92 3.70
CA VAL A 38 -4.58 -1.41 2.33
C VAL A 38 -4.03 -0.40 1.33
N LEU A 39 -4.39 0.88 1.47
CA LEU A 39 -3.87 1.95 0.62
C LEU A 39 -2.34 2.04 0.69
N ALA A 40 -1.76 1.90 1.89
CA ALA A 40 -0.30 1.92 2.06
C ALA A 40 0.41 0.75 1.36
N GLU A 41 -0.15 -0.46 1.44
CA GLU A 41 0.35 -1.63 0.72
C GLU A 41 0.27 -1.43 -0.80
N GLN A 42 -0.87 -0.96 -1.30
CA GLN A 42 -1.07 -0.70 -2.73
C GLN A 42 -0.12 0.38 -3.25
N ALA A 43 0.09 1.46 -2.49
CA ALA A 43 1.01 2.52 -2.85
C ALA A 43 2.45 2.03 -2.98
N ILE A 44 2.91 1.14 -2.09
CA ILE A 44 4.24 0.51 -2.21
C ILE A 44 4.34 -0.31 -3.50
N LYS A 45 3.34 -1.17 -3.78
CA LYS A 45 3.34 -1.99 -4.99
C LYS A 45 3.33 -1.13 -6.26
N ALA A 46 2.51 -0.08 -6.28
CA ALA A 46 2.44 0.87 -7.39
C ALA A 46 3.80 1.56 -7.64
N ALA A 47 4.46 2.02 -6.58
CA ALA A 47 5.78 2.62 -6.68
C ALA A 47 6.84 1.64 -7.21
N LEU A 48 6.77 0.37 -6.82
CA LEU A 48 7.68 -0.67 -7.33
C LEU A 48 7.42 -0.98 -8.81
N ILE A 49 6.16 -1.02 -9.25
CA ILE A 49 5.79 -1.18 -10.67
C ILE A 49 6.34 -0.01 -11.49
N ASP A 50 6.14 1.22 -11.03
CA ASP A 50 6.65 2.42 -11.70
C ASP A 50 8.18 2.42 -11.78
N TYR A 51 8.85 2.07 -10.67
CA TYR A 51 10.31 1.92 -10.64
C TYR A 51 10.80 0.84 -11.63
N ALA A 52 10.14 -0.31 -11.67
CA ALA A 52 10.47 -1.40 -12.58
C ALA A 52 10.35 -0.99 -14.05
N LYS A 53 9.25 -0.29 -14.40
CA LYS A 53 9.04 0.27 -15.74
C LYS A 53 10.12 1.28 -16.12
N LYS A 54 10.48 2.20 -15.22
CA LYS A 54 11.48 3.25 -15.47
C LYS A 54 12.90 2.71 -15.63
N ASN A 55 13.23 1.61 -14.95
CA ASN A 55 14.57 1.03 -14.94
C ASN A 55 14.69 -0.24 -15.82
N ASN A 56 13.63 -0.60 -16.55
CA ASN A 56 13.55 -1.80 -17.37
C ASN A 56 13.90 -3.08 -16.59
N ILE A 57 13.42 -3.16 -15.34
CA ILE A 57 13.56 -4.31 -14.44
C ILE A 57 12.27 -5.12 -14.52
N HIS A 58 12.39 -6.45 -14.58
CA HIS A 58 11.24 -7.34 -14.51
C HIS A 58 11.09 -7.87 -13.08
N ILE A 59 9.90 -7.71 -12.52
CA ILE A 59 9.52 -8.19 -11.18
C ILE A 59 8.32 -9.14 -11.37
N PRO A 60 8.56 -10.46 -11.43
CA PRO A 60 7.50 -11.45 -11.68
C PRO A 60 6.34 -11.38 -10.69
N GLU A 61 6.61 -11.01 -9.44
CA GLU A 61 5.63 -10.92 -8.36
C GLU A 61 4.61 -9.77 -8.53
N LEU A 62 4.88 -8.85 -9.46
CA LEU A 62 4.00 -7.73 -9.79
C LEU A 62 3.24 -7.93 -11.11
N ASP A 63 3.43 -9.07 -11.79
CA ASP A 63 2.72 -9.37 -13.03
C ASP A 63 1.21 -9.48 -12.78
N GLY A 64 0.42 -8.75 -13.57
CA GLY A 64 -1.04 -8.74 -13.45
C GLY A 64 -1.58 -7.94 -12.27
N VAL A 65 -0.73 -7.25 -11.50
CA VAL A 65 -1.20 -6.29 -10.49
C VAL A 65 -1.76 -5.07 -11.21
N VAL A 66 -3.07 -4.88 -11.10
CA VAL A 66 -3.78 -3.69 -11.58
C VAL A 66 -3.83 -2.69 -10.41
N ILE A 67 -3.31 -1.50 -10.64
CA ILE A 67 -3.44 -0.38 -9.71
C ILE A 67 -4.48 0.56 -10.32
N ASP A 68 -5.66 0.60 -9.72
CA ASP A 68 -6.73 1.51 -10.11
C ASP A 68 -6.44 2.91 -9.53
N ASP A 69 -5.75 3.74 -10.32
CA ASP A 69 -5.38 5.13 -9.96
C ASP A 69 -6.60 6.09 -9.95
N ASP A 70 -7.77 5.63 -10.40
CA ASP A 70 -9.02 6.40 -10.57
C ASP A 70 -9.90 6.47 -9.31
N HIS A 71 -9.30 6.58 -8.12
CA HIS A 71 -10.08 6.72 -6.88
C HIS A 71 -10.17 8.19 -6.43
N ASP A 72 -11.06 8.93 -7.08
CA ASP A 72 -11.66 10.16 -6.57
C ASP A 72 -12.57 9.80 -5.37
N HIS A 73 -11.94 9.47 -4.23
CA HIS A 73 -12.64 9.16 -2.98
C HIS A 73 -13.13 10.45 -2.34
N HIS A 74 -14.25 10.98 -2.83
CA HIS A 74 -15.13 11.83 -2.04
C HIS A 74 -15.72 10.95 -0.92
N HIS A 75 -15.03 10.91 0.22
CA HIS A 75 -15.52 10.22 1.41
C HIS A 75 -16.50 11.17 2.10
N ASP A 76 -17.76 11.14 1.67
CA ASP A 76 -18.84 11.70 2.48
C ASP A 76 -18.90 10.87 3.77
N ILE A 77 -18.40 11.46 4.85
CA ILE A 77 -18.58 10.96 6.21
C ILE A 77 -20.04 11.27 6.54
N GLU A 78 -20.93 10.28 6.46
CA GLU A 78 -22.21 10.37 7.15
C GLU A 78 -21.91 10.32 8.66
N GLU A 79 -21.95 11.50 9.30
CA GLU A 79 -22.04 11.63 10.75
C GLU A 79 -23.33 10.95 11.22
N GLU A 80 -23.19 9.80 11.87
CA GLU A 80 -24.28 9.21 12.64
C GLU A 80 -24.44 10.03 13.93
N GLU A 81 -25.29 11.06 13.88
CA GLU A 81 -25.75 11.80 15.07
C GLU A 81 -26.55 10.86 15.99
N ALA A 82 -26.20 10.92 17.29
CA ALA A 82 -26.89 10.29 18.40
C ALA A 82 -28.08 11.13 18.91
#